data_AF-A0A3B0U2I0-F1
#
_entry.id   AF-A0A3B0U2I0-F1
#
_cell.length_a   1.000
_cell.length_b   1.000
_cell.length_c   1.000
_cell.angle_alpha   90.00
_cell.angle_beta   90.00
_cell.angle_gamma   90.00
#
_symmetry.space_group_name_H-M   'P 1'
#
loop_
_entity.id
_entity.type
_entity.pdbx_description
1 polymer ?
#
loop_
_entity_poly.entity_id
_entity_poly.type
_entity_poly.pdbx_seq_one_letter_code
_entity_poly.pdbx_strand_id
1 'polypeptide(L)' 'MYSGDPLLFNQYSFIPVNPARWPHVRFEMAMRLEGWLSSKKAADLINAYTINGEKMFTFNALAP' A
#
# COMPACT_ATOMS: atom_id res chain seq x y z
N MET A 1 4.15 26.91 6.31
CA MET A 1 3.63 25.58 5.93
C MET A 1 4.64 24.55 6.40
N TYR A 2 4.24 23.61 7.25
CA TYR A 2 5.07 22.47 7.65
C TYR A 2 4.51 21.22 6.98
N SER A 3 5.35 20.48 6.27
CA SER A 3 5.04 19.17 5.67
C SER A 3 6.03 18.14 6.19
N GLY A 4 5.58 16.90 6.38
CA GLY A 4 6.47 15.81 6.83
C GLY A 4 6.65 15.68 8.33
N ASP A 5 5.74 16.24 9.14
CA ASP A 5 5.66 15.89 10.56
C ASP A 5 5.39 14.38 10.70
N PRO A 6 6.29 13.61 11.34
CA PRO A 6 6.10 12.17 11.51
C PRO A 6 4.78 11.80 12.20
N LEU A 7 4.26 12.67 13.09
CA LEU A 7 3.00 12.44 13.81
C LEU A 7 1.76 12.60 12.91
N LEU A 8 1.89 13.31 11.79
CA LEU A 8 0.82 13.49 10.81
C LEU A 8 0.93 12.52 9.64
N PHE A 9 1.81 11.51 9.73
CA PHE A 9 1.93 10.50 8.71
C PHE A 9 0.67 9.64 8.62
N ASN A 10 -0.03 9.73 7.49
CA ASN A 10 -1.24 8.95 7.25
C ASN A 10 -0.90 7.58 6.64
N GLN A 11 -0.75 6.57 7.51
CA GLN A 11 -0.47 5.19 7.11
C GLN A 11 -1.67 4.53 6.44
N TYR A 12 -1.43 3.84 5.33
CA TYR A 12 -2.39 2.96 4.68
C TYR A 12 -2.00 1.49 4.84
N SER A 13 -2.99 0.60 4.91
CA SER A 13 -2.79 -0.85 4.99
C SER A 13 -3.75 -1.59 4.05
N PHE A 14 -3.30 -2.72 3.52
CA PHE A 14 -4.13 -3.65 2.76
C PHE A 14 -4.51 -4.83 3.65
N ILE A 15 -5.80 -5.15 3.75
CA ILE A 15 -6.30 -6.19 4.66
C ILE A 15 -7.17 -7.18 3.86
N PRO A 16 -6.65 -8.36 3.51
CA PRO A 16 -7.43 -9.41 2.88
C PRO A 16 -8.59 -9.89 3.76
N VAL A 17 -9.75 -10.18 3.13
CA VAL A 17 -10.92 -10.72 3.85
C VAL A 17 -10.68 -12.20 4.21
N ASN A 18 -11.01 -12.57 5.44
CA ASN A 18 -10.83 -13.93 5.95
C ASN A 18 -11.70 -14.96 5.17
N PRO A 19 -11.08 -15.91 4.44
CA PRO A 19 -11.80 -16.91 3.65
C PRO A 19 -12.46 -18.02 4.48
N ALA A 20 -11.96 -18.30 5.70
CA ALA A 20 -12.60 -19.26 6.59
C ALA A 20 -13.98 -18.80 7.05
N ARG A 21 -14.17 -17.47 7.17
CA ARG A 21 -15.46 -16.86 7.46
C ARG A 21 -16.29 -16.61 6.20
N TRP A 22 -15.64 -16.29 5.07
CA TRP A 22 -16.30 -15.95 3.81
C TRP A 22 -15.73 -16.77 2.63
N PRO A 23 -16.16 -18.02 2.43
CA PRO A 23 -15.51 -18.93 1.47
C PRO A 23 -15.59 -18.50 0.00
N HIS A 24 -16.50 -17.58 -0.33
CA HIS A 24 -16.71 -17.09 -1.68
C HIS A 24 -15.75 -15.96 -2.08
N VAL A 25 -14.96 -15.42 -1.15
CA VAL A 25 -14.02 -14.34 -1.45
C VAL A 25 -12.85 -14.87 -2.27
N ARG A 26 -12.33 -14.03 -3.16
CA ARG A 26 -11.18 -14.37 -4.02
C ARG A 26 -9.86 -14.19 -3.28
N PHE A 27 -9.67 -14.95 -2.20
CA PHE A 27 -8.53 -14.79 -1.29
C PHE A 27 -7.17 -14.90 -2.00
N GLU A 28 -7.00 -15.90 -2.86
CA GLU A 28 -5.78 -16.07 -3.65
C GLU A 28 -5.45 -14.84 -4.53
N MET A 29 -6.47 -14.15 -5.06
CA MET A 29 -6.25 -12.92 -5.82
C MET A 29 -5.84 -11.76 -4.91
N ALA A 30 -6.42 -11.69 -3.71
CA ALA A 30 -6.03 -10.69 -2.71
C ALA A 30 -4.56 -10.87 -2.27
N MET A 31 -4.12 -12.10 -2.02
CA MET A 31 -2.72 -12.39 -1.67
C MET A 31 -1.75 -12.06 -2.81
N ARG A 32 -2.12 -12.33 -4.06
CA ARG A 32 -1.33 -11.91 -5.23
C ARG A 32 -1.21 -10.39 -5.34
N LEU A 33 -2.30 -9.67 -5.05
CA LEU A 33 -2.28 -8.22 -5.04
C LEU A 33 -1.43 -7.67 -3.90
N GLU A 34 -1.53 -8.24 -2.69
CA GLU A 34 -0.70 -7.88 -1.54
C GLU A 34 0.79 -8.05 -1.87
N GLY A 35 1.19 -9.20 -2.43
CA GLY A 35 2.57 -9.44 -2.84
C GLY A 35 3.05 -8.49 -3.94
N TRP A 36 2.16 -8.08 -4.86
CA TRP A 36 2.50 -7.04 -5.82
C TRP A 36 2.65 -5.68 -5.16
N LEU A 37 1.74 -5.31 -4.24
CA LEU A 37 1.74 -4.04 -3.52
C LEU A 37 2.98 -3.86 -2.63
N SER A 38 3.56 -4.94 -2.09
CA SER A 38 4.81 -4.89 -1.30
C SER A 38 6.08 -5.05 -2.15
N SER A 39 5.95 -5.19 -3.47
CA SER A 39 7.10 -5.40 -4.37
C SER A 39 7.89 -4.11 -4.65
N LYS A 40 9.14 -4.27 -5.12
CA LYS A 40 9.95 -3.14 -5.62
C LYS A 40 9.21 -2.32 -6.69
N LYS A 41 8.49 -2.99 -7.60
CA LYS A 41 7.74 -2.32 -8.67
C LYS A 41 6.67 -1.39 -8.11
N ALA A 42 5.93 -1.83 -7.09
CA ALA A 42 4.94 -0.98 -6.43
C ALA A 42 5.61 0.15 -5.65
N ALA A 43 6.73 -0.12 -4.97
CA ALA A 43 7.50 0.92 -4.29
C ALA A 43 7.97 2.03 -5.23
N ASP A 44 8.46 1.67 -6.42
CA ASP A 44 8.89 2.63 -7.43
C ASP A 44 7.70 3.48 -7.93
N LEU A 45 6.56 2.84 -8.23
CA LEU A 45 5.34 3.53 -8.68
C LEU A 45 4.76 4.48 -7.63
N ILE A 46 4.64 4.01 -6.38
CA ILE A 46 4.07 4.80 -5.27
C ILE A 46 4.95 6.02 -4.97
N ASN A 47 6.27 5.83 -4.92
CA ASN A 47 7.19 6.94 -4.63
C ASN A 47 7.30 7.95 -5.77
N ALA A 48 7.03 7.55 -7.01
CA ALA A 48 7.09 8.42 -8.19
C ALA A 48 5.77 9.17 -8.45
N TYR A 49 4.67 8.79 -7.79
CA TYR A 49 3.38 9.42 -8.02
C TYR A 49 3.33 10.85 -7.51
N THR A 50 2.96 11.79 -8.40
CA THR A 50 2.85 13.20 -8.09
C THR A 50 1.53 13.79 -8.58
N ILE A 51 1.06 14.83 -7.88
CA ILE A 51 -0.05 15.69 -8.30
C ILE A 51 0.48 17.12 -8.27
N ASN A 52 0.36 17.86 -9.38
CA ASN A 52 0.90 19.22 -9.53
C ASN A 52 2.40 19.34 -9.19
N GLY A 53 3.18 18.27 -9.42
CA GLY A 53 4.62 18.23 -9.14
C GLY A 53 5.00 17.87 -7.69
N GLU A 54 4.01 17.69 -6.80
CA GLU A 54 4.25 17.32 -5.41
C GLU A 54 4.10 15.81 -5.18
N LYS A 55 5.00 15.23 -4.39
CA LYS A 55 4.96 13.82 -3.98
C LYS A 55 3.84 13.60 -2.97
N MET A 56 2.92 12.69 -3.26
CA MET A 56 1.72 12.46 -2.44
C MET A 56 1.82 11.27 -1.49
N PHE A 57 2.68 10.30 -1.78
CA PHE A 57 2.79 9.06 -1.01
C PHE A 57 4.23 8.66 -0.79
N THR A 58 4.50 8.05 0.37
CA THR A 58 5.79 7.43 0.69
C THR A 58 5.56 5.96 0.92
N PHE A 59 6.21 5.12 0.13
CA PHE A 59 6.17 3.67 0.33
C PHE A 59 6.86 3.28 1.63
N ASN A 60 6.22 2.43 2.42
CA ASN A 60 6.80 1.95 3.69
C ASN A 60 6.35 0.53 4.07
N ALA A 61 5.92 -0.28 3.10
CA ALA A 61 5.67 -1.69 3.38
C ALA A 61 6.99 -2.39 3.71
N LEU A 62 6.94 -3.32 4.66
CA LEU A 62 8.04 -4.23 4.93
C LEU A 62 8.11 -5.26 3.79
N ALA A 63 9.32 -5.70 3.45
CA ALA A 63 9.45 -6.87 2.58
C ALA A 63 8.69 -8.04 3.22
N PRO A 64 7.93 -8.82 2.41
CA PRO A 64 7.21 -9.98 2.93
C PRO A 64 8.14 -11.02 3.54
#